data_AF-A0A455U5G6-F1
#
_entry.id   AF-A0A455U5G6-F1
#
_cell.length_a   1.000
_cell.length_b   1.000
_cell.length_c   1.000
_cell.angle_alpha   90.00
_cell.angle_beta   90.00
_cell.angle_gamma   90.00
#
_symmetry.space_group_name_H-M   'P 1'
#
loop_
_entity.id
_entity.type
_entity.pdbx_description
1 polymer ?
#
loop_
_entity_poly.entity_id
_entity_poly.type
_entity_poly.pdbx_seq_one_letter_code
_entity_poly.pdbx_strand_id
1 'polypeptide(L)'
;MAAGGLHVVGSERHESRRIDNQLRGRAGRQGDPGSTRFFLSLEDSLMRLFGSDRVKRLMQALGLEHGEAIEHKMVSNAVERAQKKVEGRNFDIRKQLLEYDDVANDQRRVIYDQRNEILAADDVADAVIGIREEVMETAISDYVPPKACPNSGICLVWKRT
;
A
#
# COMPACT_ATOMS: atom_id res chain seq x y z
N MET A 1 37.29 -0.39 29.35
CA MET A 1 36.82 -0.88 28.03
C MET A 1 37.76 -0.30 26.96
N ALA A 2 38.68 -1.10 26.42
CA ALA A 2 39.76 -0.60 25.54
C ALA A 2 39.43 -0.67 24.03
N ALA A 3 38.35 -1.35 23.64
CA ALA A 3 38.05 -1.68 22.24
C ALA A 3 37.00 -0.79 21.55
N GLY A 4 36.59 0.34 22.14
CA GLY A 4 35.66 1.29 21.49
C GLY A 4 34.19 0.85 21.38
N GLY A 5 33.82 -0.29 21.97
CA GLY A 5 32.44 -0.79 22.01
C GLY A 5 31.96 -1.45 20.72
N LEU A 6 30.65 -1.61 20.55
CA LEU A 6 30.09 -2.30 19.37
C LEU A 6 30.28 -1.45 18.10
N HIS A 7 30.94 -2.03 17.11
CA HIS A 7 31.02 -1.48 15.75
C HIS A 7 29.99 -2.15 14.85
N VAL A 8 29.03 -1.37 14.35
CA VAL A 8 28.02 -1.85 13.40
C VAL A 8 28.46 -1.47 12.00
N VAL A 9 28.54 -2.47 11.12
CA VAL A 9 28.86 -2.28 9.70
C VAL A 9 27.61 -2.60 8.88
N GLY A 10 27.12 -1.61 8.14
CA GLY A 10 26.13 -1.82 7.10
C GLY A 10 26.82 -2.08 5.77
N SER A 11 26.54 -3.22 5.14
CA SER A 11 27.06 -3.58 3.82
C SER A 11 26.35 -2.84 2.68
N GLU A 12 25.12 -2.38 2.92
CA GLU A 12 24.29 -1.68 1.95
C GLU A 12 23.38 -0.65 2.64
N ARG A 13 22.65 0.11 1.83
CA ARG A 13 21.58 1.01 2.29
C ARG A 13 20.22 0.40 1.98
N HIS A 14 19.35 0.36 2.98
CA HIS A 14 17.98 -0.10 2.77
C HIS A 14 17.16 0.96 2.03
N GLU A 15 16.08 0.51 1.42
CA GLU A 15 15.05 1.36 0.82
C GLU A 15 14.46 2.36 1.81
N SER A 16 14.31 1.94 3.07
CA SER A 16 13.84 2.80 4.15
C SER A 16 14.94 3.17 5.13
N ARG A 17 15.00 4.46 5.46
CA ARG A 17 15.93 5.01 6.46
C ARG A 17 15.66 4.48 7.86
N ARG A 18 14.42 4.09 8.14
CA ARG A 18 14.03 3.56 9.45
C ARG A 18 14.81 2.29 9.77
N ILE A 19 15.04 1.42 8.78
CA ILE A 19 15.79 0.17 8.96
C ILE A 19 17.28 0.48 9.17
N ASP A 20 17.85 1.40 8.39
CA ASP A 20 19.23 1.88 8.61
C ASP A 20 19.42 2.48 10.02
N ASN A 21 18.44 3.25 10.52
CA ASN A 21 18.47 3.80 11.88
C ASN A 21 18.35 2.71 12.95
N GLN A 22 17.60 1.64 12.71
CA GLN A 22 17.55 0.50 13.62
C GLN A 22 18.91 -0.20 13.73
N LEU A 23 19.65 -0.32 12.63
CA LEU A 23 21.02 -0.84 12.64
C LEU A 23 21.96 0.08 13.42
N ARG A 24 21.92 1.40 13.18
CA ARG A 24 22.69 2.38 13.97
C ARG A 24 22.40 2.27 15.46
N GLY A 25 21.13 2.13 15.83
CA GLY A 25 20.69 2.02 17.22
C GLY A 25 21.09 0.73 17.94
N ARG A 26 21.76 -0.23 17.27
CA ARG A 26 22.34 -1.41 17.94
C ARG A 26 23.60 -1.05 18.72
N ALA A 27 24.37 -0.07 18.27
CA ALA A 27 25.55 0.43 18.97
C ALA A 27 25.21 1.58 19.94
N GLY A 28 26.05 1.78 20.95
CA GLY A 28 25.97 2.93 21.85
C GLY A 28 24.72 2.99 22.74
N ARG A 29 24.26 1.84 23.25
CA ARG A 29 23.12 1.79 24.17
C ARG A 29 23.51 2.40 25.52
N GLN A 30 22.59 3.11 26.17
CA GLN A 30 22.80 3.71 27.50
C GLN A 30 24.05 4.61 27.62
N GLY A 31 24.50 5.21 26.50
CA GLY A 31 25.70 6.04 26.49
C GLY A 31 27.01 5.25 26.42
N ASP A 32 26.95 3.93 26.21
CA ASP A 32 28.12 3.10 25.94
C ASP A 32 28.86 3.61 24.68
N PRO A 33 30.19 3.45 24.60
CA PRO A 33 30.92 3.70 23.38
C PRO A 33 30.43 2.74 22.28
N GLY A 34 30.36 3.24 21.05
CA GLY A 34 29.95 2.46 19.89
C GLY A 34 30.12 3.28 18.62
N SER A 35 30.21 2.59 17.49
CA SER A 35 30.37 3.25 16.20
C SER A 35 29.56 2.54 15.13
N THR A 36 29.19 3.27 14.09
CA THR A 36 28.47 2.70 12.96
C THR A 36 29.01 3.27 11.67
N ARG A 37 29.30 2.40 10.71
CA ARG A 37 29.70 2.78 9.36
C ARG A 37 28.89 2.01 8.33
N PHE A 38 28.55 2.66 7.24
CA PHE A 38 27.81 2.03 6.15
C PHE A 38 28.61 2.18 4.87
N PHE A 39 28.68 1.09 4.13
CA PHE A 39 29.24 1.01 2.81
C PHE A 39 28.10 0.88 1.80
N LEU A 40 28.35 1.37 0.59
CA LEU A 40 27.39 1.36 -0.51
C LEU A 40 28.19 1.28 -1.81
N SER A 41 27.79 0.38 -2.70
CA SER A 41 28.29 0.30 -4.06
C SER A 41 27.34 1.02 -5.02
N LEU A 42 27.88 1.48 -6.15
CA LEU A 42 27.08 2.04 -7.24
C LEU A 42 26.24 0.98 -7.96
N GLU A 43 26.57 -0.30 -7.78
CA GLU A 43 25.87 -1.43 -8.37
C GLU A 43 24.72 -1.96 -7.50
N ASP A 44 24.58 -1.44 -6.28
CA ASP A 44 23.54 -1.89 -5.35
C ASP A 44 22.14 -1.52 -5.83
N SER A 45 21.14 -2.27 -5.37
CA SER A 45 19.72 -2.14 -5.76
C SER A 45 19.21 -0.70 -5.68
N LEU A 46 19.48 0.00 -4.58
CA LEU A 46 19.10 1.39 -4.36
C LEU A 46 19.72 2.33 -5.41
N MET A 47 21.01 2.15 -5.71
CA MET A 47 21.74 2.95 -6.69
C MET A 47 21.42 2.54 -8.14
N ARG A 48 20.99 1.32 -8.39
CA ARG A 48 20.49 0.92 -9.72
C ARG A 48 19.15 1.54 -10.05
N LEU A 49 18.23 1.57 -9.09
CA LEU A 49 16.88 2.13 -9.28
C LEU A 49 16.88 3.67 -9.34
N PHE A 50 17.82 4.33 -8.64
CA PHE A 50 17.79 5.79 -8.45
C PHE A 50 19.11 6.51 -8.71
N GLY A 51 20.19 5.77 -8.97
CA GLY A 51 21.43 6.33 -9.47
C GLY A 51 21.20 6.82 -10.89
N SER A 52 20.77 8.08 -10.99
CA SER A 52 20.67 8.76 -12.28
C SER A 52 21.95 8.57 -13.07
N ASP A 53 21.84 8.43 -14.39
CA ASP A 53 23.01 8.39 -15.29
C ASP A 53 23.94 9.59 -15.06
N ARG A 54 23.40 10.69 -14.52
CA ARG A 54 24.15 11.89 -14.13
C ARG A 54 25.09 11.64 -12.94
N VAL A 55 24.66 10.91 -11.92
CA VAL A 55 25.51 10.57 -10.76
C VAL A 55 26.61 9.59 -11.18
N LYS A 56 26.27 8.58 -12.00
CA LYS A 56 27.26 7.64 -12.56
C LYS A 56 28.30 8.35 -13.42
N ARG A 57 27.86 9.24 -14.33
CA ARG A 57 28.76 10.05 -15.18
C ARG A 57 29.64 11.00 -14.37
N LEU A 58 29.09 11.64 -13.33
CA LEU A 58 29.87 12.51 -12.45
C LEU A 58 30.98 11.74 -11.72
N MET A 59 30.68 10.52 -11.25
CA MET A 59 31.66 9.69 -10.56
C MET A 59 32.72 9.11 -11.50
N GLN A 60 32.37 8.78 -12.74
CA GLN A 60 33.34 8.43 -13.78
C GLN A 60 34.23 9.63 -14.15
N ALA A 61 33.67 10.84 -14.26
CA ALA A 61 34.41 12.06 -14.59
C ALA A 61 35.36 12.52 -13.47
N LEU A 62 35.08 12.14 -12.22
CA LEU A 62 35.94 12.41 -11.06
C LEU A 62 37.23 11.57 -11.05
N GLY A 63 37.40 10.62 -11.98
CA GLY A 63 38.69 9.92 -12.18
C GLY A 63 39.14 9.11 -10.97
N LEU A 64 38.19 8.59 -10.19
CA LEU A 64 38.47 7.81 -8.99
C LEU A 64 39.13 6.48 -9.35
N GLU A 65 40.30 6.22 -8.75
CA GLU A 65 40.99 4.94 -8.90
C GLU A 65 40.22 3.81 -8.19
N HIS A 66 40.34 2.59 -8.72
CA HIS A 66 39.72 1.41 -8.13
C HIS A 66 40.26 1.19 -6.70
N GLY A 67 39.44 1.48 -5.69
CA GLY A 67 39.77 1.24 -4.28
C GLY A 67 39.61 2.46 -3.36
N GLU A 68 39.37 3.65 -3.91
CA GLU A 68 39.16 4.85 -3.08
C GLU A 68 37.71 4.98 -2.60
N ALA A 69 37.55 5.14 -1.29
CA ALA A 69 36.25 5.37 -0.67
C ALA A 69 35.82 6.83 -0.87
N ILE A 70 34.62 7.03 -1.43
CA ILE A 70 34.10 8.36 -1.74
C ILE A 70 33.27 8.86 -0.56
N GLU A 71 33.86 9.74 0.25
CA GLU A 71 33.15 10.44 1.32
C GLU A 71 32.87 11.89 0.93
N HIS A 72 31.94 12.07 -0.02
CA HIS A 72 31.51 13.40 -0.43
C HIS A 72 30.06 13.69 -0.02
N LYS A 73 29.83 14.87 0.59
CA LYS A 73 28.50 15.30 1.05
C LYS A 73 27.45 15.27 -0.07
N MET A 74 27.86 15.57 -1.31
CA MET A 74 26.97 15.53 -2.48
C MET A 74 26.43 14.13 -2.76
N VAL A 75 27.26 13.09 -2.66
CA VAL A 75 26.87 11.70 -2.91
C VAL A 75 25.96 11.22 -1.78
N SER A 76 26.30 11.54 -0.53
CA SER A 76 25.44 11.25 0.62
C SER A 76 24.04 11.87 0.49
N ASN A 77 23.96 13.14 0.06
CA ASN A 77 22.69 13.81 -0.19
C ASN A 77 21.90 13.19 -1.36
N ALA A 78 22.59 12.69 -2.39
CA ALA A 78 21.95 12.00 -3.51
C ALA A 78 21.32 10.67 -3.08
N VAL A 79 22.05 9.87 -2.28
CA VAL A 79 21.53 8.64 -1.66
C VAL A 79 20.35 8.94 -0.76
N GLU A 80 20.45 9.99 0.05
CA GLU A 80 19.38 10.43 0.93
C GLU A 80 18.09 10.76 0.15
N ARG A 81 18.21 11.47 -0.97
CA ARG A 81 17.09 11.80 -1.86
C ARG A 81 16.49 10.56 -2.53
N ALA A 82 17.33 9.61 -2.93
CA ALA A 82 16.87 8.33 -3.48
C ALA A 82 16.01 7.57 -2.46
N GLN A 83 16.46 7.43 -1.21
CA GLN A 83 15.68 6.79 -0.14
C GLN A 83 14.33 7.49 0.07
N LYS A 84 14.30 8.84 0.13
CA LYS A 84 13.05 9.61 0.24
C LYS A 84 12.07 9.31 -0.91
N LYS A 85 12.58 9.15 -2.13
CA LYS A 85 11.77 8.83 -3.31
C LYS A 85 11.20 7.40 -3.24
N VAL A 86 11.98 6.43 -2.77
CA VAL A 86 11.52 5.06 -2.54
C VAL A 86 10.44 5.00 -1.47
N GLU A 87 10.67 5.67 -0.34
CA GLU A 87 9.71 5.76 0.75
C GLU A 87 8.39 6.39 0.28
N GLY A 88 8.45 7.46 -0.52
CA GLY A 88 7.27 8.08 -1.13
C GLY A 88 6.51 7.12 -2.05
N ARG A 89 7.22 6.43 -2.97
CA ARG A 89 6.60 5.42 -3.85
C ARG A 89 5.94 4.29 -3.06
N ASN A 90 6.61 3.78 -2.03
CA ASN A 90 6.05 2.72 -1.19
C ASN A 90 4.83 3.22 -0.37
N PHE A 91 4.83 4.48 0.04
CA PHE A 91 3.66 5.12 0.66
C PHE A 91 2.49 5.20 -0.32
N ASP A 92 2.72 5.66 -1.55
CA ASP A 92 1.68 5.77 -2.58
C ASP A 92 1.07 4.40 -2.92
N ILE A 93 1.90 3.37 -3.08
CA ILE A 93 1.43 1.99 -3.30
C ILE A 93 0.54 1.53 -2.15
N ARG A 94 0.95 1.78 -0.90
CA ARG A 94 0.15 1.41 0.28
C ARG A 94 -1.14 2.20 0.36
N LYS A 95 -1.11 3.49 0.01
CA LYS A 95 -2.30 4.33 -0.03
C LYS A 95 -3.32 3.79 -1.04
N GLN A 96 -2.87 3.46 -2.25
CA GLN A 96 -3.74 2.89 -3.28
C GLN A 96 -4.31 1.53 -2.85
N LEU A 97 -3.49 0.66 -2.23
CA LEU A 97 -3.97 -0.61 -1.68
C LEU A 97 -5.02 -0.42 -0.59
N LEU A 98 -4.84 0.58 0.29
CA LEU A 98 -5.80 0.93 1.33
C LEU A 98 -7.11 1.43 0.72
N GLU A 99 -7.07 2.30 -0.29
CA GLU A 99 -8.26 2.80 -0.98
C GLU A 99 -9.09 1.66 -1.61
N TYR A 100 -8.44 0.64 -2.18
CA TYR A 100 -9.14 -0.56 -2.67
C TYR A 100 -9.71 -1.41 -1.54
N ASP A 101 -8.98 -1.58 -0.45
CA ASP A 101 -9.46 -2.34 0.71
C ASP A 101 -10.63 -1.64 1.39
N ASP A 102 -10.64 -0.30 1.45
CA ASP A 102 -11.74 0.50 2.02
C ASP A 102 -13.07 0.20 1.30
N VAL A 103 -13.08 0.20 -0.04
CA VAL A 103 -14.28 -0.17 -0.82
C VAL A 103 -14.71 -1.61 -0.55
N ALA A 104 -13.75 -2.55 -0.52
CA ALA A 104 -14.04 -3.95 -0.24
C ALA A 104 -14.50 -4.18 1.20
N ASN A 105 -14.03 -3.35 2.13
CA ASN A 105 -14.41 -3.39 3.54
C ASN A 105 -15.80 -2.81 3.77
N ASP A 106 -16.16 -1.72 3.09
CA ASP A 106 -17.51 -1.16 3.13
C ASP A 106 -18.55 -2.16 2.61
N GLN A 107 -18.24 -2.85 1.51
CA GLN A 107 -19.07 -3.96 1.00
C GLN A 107 -19.19 -5.09 2.03
N ARG A 108 -18.07 -5.52 2.63
CA ARG A 108 -18.09 -6.54 3.70
C ARG A 108 -18.94 -6.12 4.88
N ARG A 109 -18.87 -4.86 5.30
CA ARG A 109 -19.65 -4.33 6.42
C ARG A 109 -21.14 -4.46 6.17
N VAL A 110 -21.64 -4.00 5.01
CA VAL A 110 -23.05 -4.10 4.66
C VAL A 110 -23.53 -5.55 4.68
N ILE A 111 -22.77 -6.47 4.07
CA ILE A 111 -23.13 -7.89 4.04
C ILE A 111 -23.10 -8.51 5.44
N TYR A 112 -22.11 -8.17 6.26
CA TYR A 112 -22.01 -8.71 7.62
C TYR A 112 -23.09 -8.15 8.54
N ASP A 113 -23.45 -6.88 8.40
CA ASP A 113 -24.54 -6.28 9.16
C ASP A 113 -25.86 -6.96 8.81
N GLN A 114 -26.19 -7.10 7.52
CA GLN A 114 -27.40 -7.82 7.07
C GLN A 114 -27.39 -9.29 7.51
N ARG A 115 -26.24 -9.97 7.41
CA ARG A 115 -26.10 -11.35 7.88
C ARG A 115 -26.37 -11.46 9.38
N ASN A 116 -25.81 -10.55 10.18
CA ASN A 116 -25.97 -10.58 11.63
C ASN A 116 -27.42 -10.27 12.03
N GLU A 117 -28.08 -9.35 11.32
CA GLU A 117 -29.51 -9.06 11.51
C GLU A 117 -30.38 -10.30 11.28
N ILE A 118 -30.19 -11.00 10.15
CA ILE A 118 -30.92 -12.23 9.82
C ILE A 118 -30.64 -13.34 10.84
N LEU A 119 -29.38 -13.50 11.27
CA LEU A 119 -29.00 -14.52 12.25
C LEU A 119 -29.51 -14.24 13.66
N ALA A 120 -29.78 -12.97 13.99
CA ALA A 120 -30.29 -12.56 15.29
C ALA A 120 -31.82 -12.48 15.34
N ALA A 121 -32.50 -12.50 14.19
CA ALA A 121 -33.95 -12.45 14.11
C ALA A 121 -34.60 -13.78 14.52
N ASP A 122 -35.67 -13.71 15.31
CA ASP A 122 -36.48 -14.88 15.67
C ASP A 122 -37.36 -15.37 14.50
N ASP A 123 -37.75 -14.47 13.61
CA ASP A 123 -38.50 -14.75 12.38
C ASP A 123 -37.94 -13.92 11.22
N VAL A 124 -37.85 -14.55 10.04
CA VAL A 124 -37.30 -13.98 8.80
C VAL A 124 -38.33 -13.89 7.68
N ALA A 125 -39.59 -14.25 7.94
CA ALA A 125 -40.65 -14.29 6.94
C ALA A 125 -40.81 -12.96 6.19
N ASP A 126 -40.83 -11.83 6.91
CA ASP A 126 -40.98 -10.49 6.31
C ASP A 126 -39.79 -10.13 5.41
N ALA A 127 -38.56 -10.44 5.83
CA ALA A 127 -37.37 -10.23 5.02
C ALA A 127 -37.40 -11.06 3.72
N VAL A 128 -37.87 -12.31 3.80
CA VAL A 128 -38.01 -13.18 2.63
C VAL A 128 -39.12 -12.69 1.70
N ILE A 129 -40.24 -12.21 2.23
CA ILE A 129 -41.34 -11.64 1.42
C ILE A 129 -40.86 -10.40 0.67
N GLY A 130 -40.14 -9.49 1.34
CA GLY A 130 -39.56 -8.30 0.71
C GLY A 130 -38.59 -8.64 -0.42
N ILE A 131 -37.65 -9.58 -0.19
CA ILE A 131 -36.71 -10.04 -1.23
C ILE A 131 -37.47 -10.68 -2.41
N ARG A 132 -38.52 -11.47 -2.13
CA ARG A 132 -39.33 -12.11 -3.18
C ARG A 132 -40.02 -11.07 -4.06
N GLU A 133 -40.60 -10.03 -3.48
CA GLU A 133 -41.27 -8.97 -4.22
C GLU A 133 -40.30 -8.21 -5.13
N GLU A 134 -39.13 -7.82 -4.61
CA GLU A 134 -38.09 -7.13 -5.39
C GLU A 134 -37.57 -7.98 -6.58
N VAL A 135 -37.32 -9.27 -6.34
CA VAL A 135 -36.87 -10.19 -7.40
C VAL A 135 -37.94 -10.37 -8.46
N MET A 136 -39.21 -10.51 -8.06
CA MET A 136 -40.33 -10.65 -8.99
C MET A 136 -40.52 -9.38 -9.84
N GLU A 137 -40.46 -8.19 -9.23
CA GLU A 137 -40.55 -6.92 -9.96
C GLU A 137 -39.42 -6.77 -10.98
N THR A 138 -38.19 -7.08 -10.57
CA THR A 138 -37.01 -7.03 -11.46
C THR A 138 -37.16 -8.01 -12.63
N ALA A 139 -37.51 -9.27 -12.33
CA ALA A 139 -37.69 -10.29 -13.36
C ALA A 139 -38.80 -9.94 -14.36
N ILE A 140 -39.90 -9.34 -13.90
CA ILE A 140 -40.98 -8.89 -14.79
C ILE A 140 -40.50 -7.70 -15.64
N SER A 141 -39.78 -6.74 -15.05
CA SER A 141 -39.28 -5.56 -15.75
C SER A 141 -38.30 -5.89 -16.89
N ASP A 142 -37.55 -6.99 -16.78
CA ASP A 142 -36.64 -7.45 -17.84
C ASP A 142 -37.39 -7.85 -19.13
N TYR A 143 -38.63 -8.33 -19.01
CA TYR A 143 -39.44 -8.78 -20.15
C TYR A 143 -40.59 -7.83 -20.50
N VAL A 144 -41.03 -7.00 -19.56
CA VAL A 144 -42.13 -6.04 -19.74
C VAL A 144 -41.61 -4.64 -19.44
N PRO A 145 -41.27 -3.84 -20.46
CA PRO A 145 -40.82 -2.48 -20.24
C PRO A 145 -41.93 -1.65 -19.57
N PRO A 146 -41.59 -0.74 -18.64
CA PRO A 146 -42.57 0.01 -17.84
C PRO A 146 -43.51 0.93 -18.66
N LYS A 147 -43.24 1.13 -19.95
CA LYS A 147 -44.06 1.92 -20.89
C LYS A 147 -44.72 1.08 -22.00
N ALA A 148 -44.65 -0.24 -21.93
CA ALA A 148 -45.12 -1.12 -23.02
C ALA A 148 -46.65 -1.20 -23.15
N CYS A 149 -47.43 -0.70 -22.17
CA CYS A 149 -48.88 -0.86 -22.18
C CYS A 149 -49.65 0.47 -22.23
N PRO A 150 -50.13 0.91 -23.41
CA PRO A 150 -51.17 1.92 -23.48
C PRO A 150 -52.58 1.33 -23.34
N ASN A 151 -52.88 0.14 -23.87
CA ASN A 151 -54.24 -0.43 -23.89
C ASN A 151 -54.27 -1.92 -24.30
N SER A 152 -53.94 -2.84 -23.40
CA SER A 152 -54.32 -4.26 -23.55
C SER A 152 -54.59 -4.86 -22.17
N GLY A 153 -55.68 -5.63 -22.06
CA GLY A 153 -56.35 -6.03 -20.81
C GLY A 153 -55.55 -6.88 -19.80
N ILE A 154 -54.24 -7.00 -19.97
CA ILE A 154 -53.31 -7.69 -19.07
C ILE A 154 -53.07 -6.86 -17.78
N CYS A 155 -53.26 -5.54 -17.81
CA CYS A 155 -52.98 -4.64 -16.68
C CYS A 155 -54.07 -4.61 -15.58
N LEU A 156 -55.28 -5.15 -15.82
CA LEU A 156 -56.37 -5.11 -14.84
C LEU A 156 -56.19 -6.06 -13.65
N VAL A 157 -55.26 -7.02 -13.74
CA VAL A 157 -54.99 -7.98 -12.67
C VAL A 157 -54.02 -7.42 -11.62
N TRP A 158 -53.10 -6.54 -12.01
CA TRP A 158 -51.97 -6.11 -11.17
C TRP A 158 -52.22 -4.90 -10.26
N LYS A 159 -53.36 -4.20 -10.39
CA LYS A 159 -53.71 -3.09 -9.48
C LYS A 159 -54.55 -3.52 -8.26
N ARG A 160 -54.73 -4.83 -8.03
CA ARG A 160 -55.72 -5.34 -7.06
C ARG A 160 -55.22 -6.42 -6.08
N THR A 161 -53.92 -6.68 -6.04
CA THR A 161 -53.23 -7.51 -5.04
C THR A 161 -51.99 -6.77 -4.61
#